data_AF-A0A1F8Y6Z5-F1
#
_entry.id   AF-A0A1F8Y6Z5-F1
#
_cell.length_a   1.000
_cell.length_b   1.000
_cell.length_c   1.000
_cell.angle_alpha   90.00
_cell.angle_beta   90.00
_cell.angle_gamma   90.00
#
_symmetry.space_group_name_H-M   'P 1'
#
loop_
_entity.id
_entity.type
_entity.pdbx_description
1 polymer ?
#
loop_
_entity_poly.entity_id
_entity_poly.type
_entity_poly.pdbx_seq_one_letter_code
_entity_poly.pdbx_strand_id
1 'polypeptide(L)'
;MEEGFKVRAEVVKVRHHCPLGHKVGDAWEIGETTPEGLCIYAFLAFSPAWSALRTGGRFAWEEDPDAVQFACPDKGEVVFELRRIREQGEKMPETHGEKPSED
;
A
#
# COMPACT_ATOMS: atom_id res chain seq x y z
N MET A 1 -13.23 11.18 -10.04
CA MET A 1 -12.87 9.81 -9.65
C MET A 1 -13.64 9.54 -8.38
N GLU A 2 -14.31 8.39 -8.24
CA GLU A 2 -14.94 8.02 -6.95
C GLU A 2 -13.92 8.07 -5.82
N GLU A 3 -14.39 8.37 -4.61
CA GLU A 3 -13.54 8.58 -3.43
C GLU A 3 -13.00 7.22 -2.95
N GLY A 4 -11.87 6.78 -3.53
CA GLY A 4 -11.19 5.54 -3.16
C GLY A 4 -10.53 5.63 -1.77
N PHE A 5 -10.23 4.49 -1.16
CA PHE A 5 -9.61 4.42 0.16
C PHE A 5 -8.29 5.22 0.21
N LYS A 6 -8.05 5.92 1.32
CA LYS A 6 -6.72 6.46 1.63
C LYS A 6 -5.80 5.30 2.04
N VAL A 7 -4.54 5.36 1.63
CA VAL A 7 -3.54 4.31 1.95
C VAL A 7 -2.34 4.96 2.62
N ARG A 8 -1.94 4.42 3.77
CA ARG A 8 -0.71 4.80 4.47
C ARG A 8 0.38 3.80 4.13
N ALA A 9 1.56 4.29 3.77
CA ALA A 9 2.78 3.50 3.68
C ALA A 9 3.62 3.76 4.93
N GLU A 10 4.05 2.71 5.64
CA GLU A 10 4.93 2.81 6.81
C GLU A 10 6.13 1.88 6.67
N VAL A 11 7.31 2.35 7.03
CA VAL A 11 8.49 1.51 7.16
C VAL A 11 8.35 0.64 8.40
N VAL A 12 8.15 -0.65 8.19
CA VAL A 12 8.03 -1.64 9.28
C VAL A 12 9.34 -2.39 9.53
N LYS A 13 10.28 -2.34 8.58
CA LYS A 13 11.60 -2.98 8.73
C LYS A 13 12.67 -2.27 7.92
N VAL A 14 13.84 -2.11 8.53
CA VAL A 14 15.10 -1.81 7.84
C VAL A 14 16.08 -2.93 8.17
N ARG A 15 16.66 -3.57 7.15
CA ARG A 15 17.55 -4.72 7.34
C ARG A 15 18.97 -4.29 7.71
N HIS A 16 19.61 -3.51 6.86
CA HIS A 16 20.97 -3.00 7.10
C HIS A 16 21.02 -1.48 6.97
N HIS A 17 20.72 -0.95 5.79
CA HIS A 17 20.95 0.46 5.49
C HIS A 17 20.07 0.93 4.34
N CYS A 18 19.42 2.08 4.53
CA CYS A 18 18.79 2.83 3.45
C CYS A 18 19.66 4.03 3.08
N PRO A 19 20.14 4.17 1.82
CA PRO A 19 20.92 5.33 1.38
C PRO A 19 20.21 6.68 1.50
N LEU A 20 18.87 6.68 1.59
CA LEU A 20 18.06 7.88 1.78
C LEU A 20 17.68 8.13 3.25
N GLY A 21 18.16 7.30 4.19
CA GLY A 21 17.95 7.50 5.61
C GLY A 21 16.57 7.07 6.15
N HIS A 22 15.79 6.31 5.38
CA HIS A 22 14.52 5.75 5.87
C HIS A 22 14.73 4.84 7.07
N LYS A 23 13.90 5.00 8.10
CA LYS A 23 13.93 4.28 9.38
C LYS A 23 12.55 3.75 9.75
N VAL A 24 12.52 2.72 10.59
CA VAL A 24 11.26 2.15 11.10
C VAL A 24 10.41 3.23 11.76
N GLY A 25 9.13 3.26 11.41
CA GLY A 25 8.16 4.27 11.85
C GLY A 25 8.04 5.49 10.93
N ASP A 26 8.92 5.67 9.94
CA ASP A 26 8.69 6.65 8.88
C ASP A 26 7.42 6.25 8.11
N ALA A 27 6.53 7.22 7.87
CA ALA A 27 5.26 6.94 7.25
C ALA A 27 4.71 8.11 6.44
N TRP A 28 3.92 7.76 5.43
CA TRP A 28 3.30 8.72 4.52
C TRP A 28 1.88 8.29 4.18
N GLU A 29 0.97 9.26 4.17
CA GLU A 29 -0.34 9.08 3.55
C GLU A 29 -0.22 9.35 2.06
N ILE A 30 -0.68 8.39 1.24
CA ILE A 30 -0.55 8.45 -0.21
C ILE A 30 -1.94 8.63 -0.82
N GLY A 31 -2.19 9.86 -1.26
CA GLY A 31 -3.33 10.23 -2.08
C GLY A 31 -3.00 10.18 -3.58
N GLU A 32 -3.49 11.13 -4.36
CA GLU A 32 -3.28 11.17 -5.82
C GLU A 32 -1.89 11.66 -6.23
N THR A 33 -1.14 12.25 -5.30
CA THR A 33 0.23 12.72 -5.51
C THR A 33 1.19 11.96 -4.61
N THR A 34 2.43 11.81 -5.08
CA THR A 34 3.48 11.21 -4.26
C THR A 34 3.88 12.17 -3.14
N PRO A 35 3.89 11.73 -1.87
CA PRO A 35 4.25 12.57 -0.75
C PRO A 35 5.74 12.92 -0.76
N GLU A 36 6.08 14.10 -0.25
CA GLU A 36 7.47 14.53 -0.11
C GLU A 36 8.26 13.61 0.82
N GLY A 37 9.53 13.37 0.51
CA GLY A 37 10.44 12.56 1.31
C GLY A 37 10.31 11.05 1.08
N LEU A 38 9.23 10.55 0.46
CA LEU A 38 9.14 9.15 0.08
C LEU A 38 10.10 8.84 -1.09
N CYS A 39 10.88 7.76 -0.95
CA CYS A 39 11.75 7.30 -2.04
C CYS A 39 10.92 6.92 -3.28
N ILE A 40 11.17 7.57 -4.42
CA ILE A 40 10.45 7.32 -5.67
C ILE A 40 10.57 5.86 -6.13
N TYR A 41 11.73 5.23 -5.94
CA TYR A 41 11.93 3.83 -6.32
C TYR A 41 11.19 2.85 -5.41
N ALA A 42 11.03 3.19 -4.11
CA ALA A 42 10.18 2.41 -3.22
C ALA A 42 8.71 2.55 -3.64
N PHE A 43 8.25 3.78 -3.91
CA PHE A 43 6.90 4.03 -4.39
C PHE A 43 6.59 3.25 -5.66
N LEU A 44 7.44 3.32 -6.68
CA LEU A 44 7.24 2.58 -7.93
C LEU A 44 7.19 1.07 -7.73
N ALA A 45 7.94 0.53 -6.75
CA ALA A 45 7.92 -0.90 -6.46
C ALA A 45 6.58 -1.36 -5.86
N PHE A 46 5.94 -0.54 -5.03
CA PHE A 46 4.68 -0.89 -4.37
C PHE A 46 3.44 -0.20 -4.95
N SER A 47 3.58 0.66 -5.96
CA SER A 47 2.45 1.43 -6.53
C SER A 47 1.32 0.56 -7.09
N PRO A 48 1.56 -0.65 -7.66
CA PRO A 48 0.46 -1.54 -8.03
C PRO A 48 -0.37 -1.97 -6.82
N ALA A 49 0.28 -2.20 -5.68
CA ALA A 49 -0.41 -2.58 -4.46
C ALA A 49 -1.14 -1.42 -3.79
N TRP A 50 -0.55 -0.22 -3.83
CA TRP A 50 -1.26 1.01 -3.45
C TRP A 50 -2.53 1.19 -4.29
N SER A 51 -2.44 1.02 -5.62
CA SER A 51 -3.59 1.14 -6.52
C SER A 51 -4.67 0.12 -6.20
N ALA A 52 -4.29 -1.15 -6.00
CA ALA A 52 -5.21 -2.21 -5.62
C ALA A 52 -5.93 -1.91 -4.29
N LEU A 53 -5.19 -1.53 -3.24
CA LEU A 53 -5.80 -1.18 -1.95
C LEU A 53 -6.75 0.03 -2.08
N ARG A 54 -6.34 1.07 -2.81
CA ARG A 54 -7.15 2.29 -3.01
C ARG A 54 -8.48 1.98 -3.71
N THR A 55 -8.49 1.03 -4.64
CA THR A 55 -9.71 0.63 -5.39
C THR A 55 -10.48 -0.52 -4.72
N GLY A 56 -10.12 -0.90 -3.48
CA GLY A 56 -10.82 -1.92 -2.71
C GLY A 56 -10.41 -3.36 -3.02
N GLY A 57 -9.38 -3.54 -3.85
CA GLY A 57 -8.72 -4.82 -4.07
C GLY A 57 -8.10 -5.41 -2.80
N ARG A 58 -7.86 -6.71 -2.84
CA ARG A 58 -7.34 -7.51 -1.72
C ARG A 58 -6.33 -8.52 -2.26
N PHE A 59 -5.41 -8.93 -1.39
CA PHE A 59 -4.41 -9.93 -1.70
C PHE A 59 -4.79 -11.25 -1.07
N ALA A 60 -4.96 -12.30 -1.88
CA ALA A 60 -5.43 -13.61 -1.41
C ALA A 60 -4.48 -14.32 -0.43
N TRP A 61 -3.25 -13.84 -0.32
CA TRP A 61 -2.21 -14.36 0.57
C TRP A 61 -2.06 -13.55 1.88
N GLU A 62 -2.81 -12.46 2.05
CA GLU A 62 -2.79 -11.66 3.28
C GLU A 62 -3.97 -12.05 4.18
N GLU A 63 -3.73 -12.17 5.48
CA GLU A 63 -4.79 -12.41 6.47
C GLU A 63 -5.62 -11.15 6.71
N ASP A 64 -4.95 -9.99 6.75
CA ASP A 64 -5.58 -8.68 6.87
C ASP A 64 -5.91 -8.14 5.46
N PRO A 65 -7.20 -8.01 5.08
CA PRO A 65 -7.58 -7.54 3.75
C PRO A 65 -7.19 -6.08 3.49
N ASP A 66 -6.81 -5.33 4.52
CA ASP A 66 -6.48 -3.92 4.44
C ASP A 66 -4.99 -3.63 4.41
N ALA A 67 -4.14 -4.66 4.53
CA ALA A 67 -2.71 -4.50 4.61
C ALA A 67 -1.95 -5.44 3.67
N VAL A 68 -0.78 -5.00 3.22
CA VAL A 68 0.17 -5.81 2.45
C VAL A 68 1.57 -5.24 2.63
N GLN A 69 2.59 -6.10 2.62
CA GLN A 69 3.98 -5.66 2.74
C GLN A 69 4.74 -5.77 1.42
N PHE A 70 5.52 -4.73 1.10
CA PHE A 70 6.40 -4.71 -0.07
C PHE A 70 7.78 -4.17 0.32
N ALA A 71 8.81 -4.76 -0.27
CA ALA A 71 10.18 -4.30 -0.07
C ALA A 71 10.60 -3.32 -1.18
N CYS A 72 11.51 -2.40 -0.86
CA CYS A 72 12.14 -1.54 -1.86
C CYS A 72 12.97 -2.37 -2.85
N PRO A 73 13.25 -1.85 -4.06
CA PRO A 73 13.99 -2.60 -5.07
C PRO A 73 15.50 -2.71 -4.77
N ASP A 74 16.02 -1.92 -3.84
CA ASP A 74 17.41 -2.01 -3.39
C ASP A 74 17.57 -3.18 -2.43
N LYS A 75 17.65 -4.39 -3.00
CA LYS A 75 17.85 -5.68 -2.29
C LYS A 75 16.85 -5.96 -1.16
N GLY A 76 15.71 -5.26 -1.15
CA GLY A 76 14.72 -5.35 -0.09
C GLY A 76 15.21 -4.86 1.27
N GLU A 77 16.12 -3.88 1.29
CA GLU A 77 16.68 -3.30 2.51
C GLU A 77 15.61 -2.65 3.41
N VAL A 78 14.59 -2.04 2.80
CA VAL A 78 13.47 -1.41 3.51
C VAL A 78 12.18 -2.12 3.15
N VAL A 79 11.39 -2.51 4.15
CA VAL A 79 10.05 -3.09 3.98
C VAL A 79 9.01 -2.08 4.43
N PHE A 80 8.03 -1.85 3.55
CA PHE A 80 6.90 -0.97 3.78
C PHE A 80 5.64 -1.81 3.97
N GLU A 81 4.86 -1.52 5.00
CA GLU A 81 3.47 -1.92 5.06
C GLU A 81 2.61 -0.84 4.40
N LEU A 82 1.81 -1.24 3.42
CA LEU A 82 0.73 -0.44 2.90
C LEU A 82 -0.55 -0.83 3.62
N ARG A 83 -1.28 0.15 4.16
CA ARG A 83 -2.51 -0.08 4.92
C ARG A 83 -3.61 0.89 4.52
N ARG A 84 -4.83 0.41 4.29
CA ARG A 84 -6.01 1.28 4.13
C ARG A 84 -6.29 2.02 5.44
N ILE A 85 -6.47 3.33 5.36
CA ILE A 85 -6.96 4.15 6.45
C ILE A 85 -8.50 4.07 6.39
N ARG A 86 -9.13 3.53 7.43
CA ARG A 86 -10.58 3.59 7.60
C ARG A 86 -10.92 4.70 8.57
N GLU A 87 -11.86 5.56 8.21
CA GLU A 87 -12.50 6.43 9.18
C GLU A 87 -13.46 5.58 10.03
N GLN A 88 -13.59 5.89 11.33
CA GLN A 88 -14.43 5.08 12.23
C GLN A 88 -15.88 5.10 11.74
N GLY A 89 -16.38 3.94 11.29
CA GLY A 89 -17.78 3.76 10.86
C GLY A 89 -17.98 3.46 9.37
N GLU A 90 -16.94 3.48 8.54
CA GLU A 90 -17.07 3.14 7.12
C GLU A 90 -17.33 1.63 6.92
N LYS A 91 -18.50 1.31 6.35
CA LYS A 91 -18.83 -0.05 5.93
C LYS A 91 -18.20 -0.33 4.57
N MET A 92 -17.63 -1.53 4.41
CA MET A 92 -17.11 -1.99 3.12
C MET A 92 -18.22 -1.97 2.05
N PRO A 93 -17.99 -1.35 0.88
CA PRO A 93 -18.87 -1.58 -0.26
C PRO A 93 -18.75 -3.05 -0.69
N GLU A 94 -19.89 -3.70 -0.92
CA GLU A 94 -19.95 -5.06 -1.45
C GLU A 94 -19.41 -5.05 -2.89
N THR A 95 -18.22 -5.61 -3.08
CA THR A 95 -17.64 -5.78 -4.41
C THR A 95 -18.46 -6.81 -5.18
N HIS A 96 -19.28 -6.35 -6.12
CA HIS A 96 -19.96 -7.21 -7.08
C HIS A 96 -18.91 -7.68 -8.10
N GLY A 97 -18.21 -8.77 -7.77
CA GLY A 97 -17.44 -9.51 -8.75
C GLY A 97 -18.41 -10.25 -9.66
N GLU A 98 -18.77 -9.66 -10.80
CA GLU A 98 -19.36 -10.45 -11.88
C GLU A 98 -18.37 -11.55 -12.25
N LYS A 99 -18.80 -12.81 -12.08
CA LYS A 99 -18.04 -13.96 -12.53
C LYS A 99 -17.79 -13.80 -14.03
N PRO A 100 -16.56 -14.08 -14.54
CA PRO A 100 -16.34 -14.14 -15.98
C PRO A 100 -17.35 -15.12 -16.59
N SER A 101 -18.12 -14.66 -17.58
CA SER A 101 -18.93 -15.55 -18.41
C SER A 101 -18.00 -16.46 -19.19
N GLU A 102 -18.17 -17.76 -19.05
CA GLU A 102 -17.51 -18.76 -19.88
C GLU A 102 -18.23 -18.78 -21.24
N ASP A 103 -17.63 -18.16 -22.26
CA ASP A 103 -17.95 -18.34 -23.69
C ASP A 103 -16.74 -18.94 -24.42
#